data_AF-A0A4P6LTE0-F1
#
_entry.id   AF-A0A4P6LTE0-F1
#
_cell.length_a   1.000
_cell.length_b   1.000
_cell.length_c   1.000
_cell.angle_alpha   90.00
_cell.angle_beta   90.00
_cell.angle_gamma   90.00
#
_symmetry.space_group_name_H-M   'P 1'
#
loop_
_entity.id
_entity.type
_entity.pdbx_description
1 polymer ?
#
loop_
_entity_poly.entity_id
_entity_poly.type
_entity_poly.pdbx_seq_one_letter_code
_entity_poly.pdbx_strand_id
1 'polypeptide(L)'
;MPRKLDERAVKAKEMYLNGKKLVEIASQLNLPEGTVRRWKSTYKWGSERSLNKSERSQRRKGGQPGNRNAVGHGGTGPPGNQNAVKHGLFSKYFTADTRDIYEELQSGDPLELLWHNILFLQAEVLRSQKIMHVKDEFDVTESKIGYTDSVKSSSEQWEVQQAWDKQGNYLRSLSRAQAELRNMIKDYLELEGKNKADASAAAKDWKAAIIDIAKRRAQHE
;
A
#
# COMPACT_ATOMS: atom_id res chain seq x y z
N MET A 1 15.11 -1.67 -21.77
CA MET A 1 14.80 -1.79 -23.21
C MET A 1 15.12 -3.21 -23.68
N PRO A 2 14.18 -3.95 -24.30
CA PRO A 2 14.51 -5.24 -24.93
C PRO A 2 15.51 -5.01 -26.07
N ARG A 3 16.52 -5.90 -26.22
CA ARG A 3 17.54 -5.78 -27.26
C ARG A 3 16.89 -5.79 -28.65
N LYS A 4 17.33 -4.89 -29.54
CA LYS A 4 16.89 -4.82 -30.93
C LYS A 4 17.01 -6.21 -31.59
N LEU A 5 15.94 -6.63 -32.28
CA LEU A 5 15.90 -7.91 -33.01
C LEU A 5 17.01 -7.91 -34.07
N ASP A 6 17.89 -8.89 -34.02
CA ASP A 6 18.90 -9.10 -35.06
C ASP A 6 18.20 -9.49 -36.37
N GLU A 7 18.50 -8.80 -37.47
CA GLU A 7 17.94 -9.07 -38.80
C GLU A 7 18.22 -10.51 -39.25
N ARG A 8 19.32 -11.11 -38.76
CA ARG A 8 19.68 -12.51 -39.00
C ARG A 8 18.68 -13.48 -38.36
N ALA A 9 18.01 -13.09 -37.28
CA ALA A 9 16.98 -13.92 -36.63
C ALA A 9 15.74 -14.07 -37.51
N VAL A 10 15.39 -13.05 -38.31
CA VAL A 10 14.26 -13.12 -39.26
C VAL A 10 14.59 -14.08 -40.39
N LYS A 11 15.77 -13.95 -41.01
CA LYS A 11 16.26 -14.86 -42.05
C LYS A 11 16.35 -16.32 -41.55
N ALA A 12 16.83 -16.51 -40.32
CA ALA A 12 16.89 -17.83 -39.69
C ALA A 12 15.50 -18.44 -39.47
N LYS A 13 14.49 -17.63 -39.12
CA LYS A 13 13.09 -18.07 -38.99
C LYS A 13 12.52 -18.53 -40.32
N GLU A 14 12.75 -17.80 -41.41
CA GLU A 14 12.30 -18.17 -42.76
C GLU A 14 12.94 -19.48 -43.22
N MET A 15 14.26 -19.63 -43.06
CA MET A 15 14.94 -20.89 -43.40
C MET A 15 14.42 -22.09 -42.59
N TYR A 16 14.06 -21.87 -41.33
CA TYR A 16 13.45 -22.90 -40.46
C TYR A 16 12.03 -23.25 -40.92
N LEU A 17 11.22 -22.27 -41.33
CA LEU A 17 9.89 -22.50 -41.91
C LEU A 17 9.96 -23.24 -43.25
N ASN A 18 11.00 -22.97 -44.05
CA ASN A 18 11.32 -23.71 -45.28
C ASN A 18 11.86 -25.13 -45.02
N GLY A 19 11.87 -25.60 -43.76
CA GLY A 19 12.16 -26.99 -43.40
C GLY A 19 13.63 -27.33 -43.19
N LYS A 20 14.55 -26.35 -43.26
CA LYS A 20 15.99 -26.59 -43.00
C LYS A 20 16.25 -26.92 -41.53
N LYS A 21 17.24 -27.77 -41.27
CA LYS A 21 17.63 -28.11 -39.88
C LYS A 21 18.34 -26.91 -39.24
N LEU A 22 18.20 -26.75 -37.91
CA LEU A 22 18.81 -25.64 -37.18
C LEU A 22 20.34 -25.58 -37.34
N VAL A 23 20.99 -26.73 -37.47
CA VAL A 23 22.44 -26.86 -37.70
C VAL A 23 22.83 -26.26 -39.06
N GLU A 24 22.05 -26.57 -40.10
CA GLU A 24 22.31 -26.08 -41.46
C GLU A 24 22.10 -24.55 -41.56
N ILE A 25 21.10 -24.03 -40.84
CA ILE A 25 20.83 -22.58 -40.75
C ILE A 25 21.99 -21.87 -40.04
N ALA A 26 22.51 -22.46 -38.96
CA ALA A 26 23.64 -21.93 -38.22
C ALA A 26 24.91 -21.87 -39.12
N SER A 27 25.19 -22.93 -39.87
CA SER A 27 26.31 -22.96 -40.84
C SER A 27 26.14 -21.93 -41.96
N GLN A 28 24.95 -21.79 -42.54
CA GLN A 28 24.69 -20.83 -43.64
C GLN A 28 24.78 -19.37 -43.20
N LEU A 29 24.44 -19.08 -41.95
CA LEU A 29 24.50 -17.72 -41.38
C LEU A 29 25.83 -17.43 -40.67
N ASN A 30 26.76 -18.40 -40.66
CA ASN A 30 28.03 -18.36 -39.92
C ASN A 30 27.83 -18.00 -38.44
N LEU A 31 26.88 -18.67 -37.78
CA LEU A 31 26.52 -18.45 -36.38
C LEU A 31 26.68 -19.74 -35.57
N PRO A 32 26.93 -19.65 -34.25
CA PRO A 32 26.87 -20.81 -33.36
C PRO A 32 25.47 -21.42 -33.36
N GLU A 33 25.38 -22.76 -33.38
CA GLU A 33 24.09 -23.49 -33.34
C GLU A 33 23.23 -23.07 -32.13
N GLY A 34 23.87 -22.82 -30.99
CA GLY A 34 23.21 -22.35 -29.77
C GLY A 34 22.45 -21.03 -29.95
N THR A 35 22.90 -20.14 -30.84
CA THR A 35 22.24 -18.86 -31.14
C THR A 35 20.92 -19.08 -31.87
N VAL A 36 20.92 -19.94 -32.90
CA VAL A 36 19.71 -20.28 -33.67
C VAL A 36 18.71 -21.05 -32.79
N ARG A 37 19.19 -21.95 -31.91
CA ARG A 37 18.37 -22.65 -30.92
C ARG A 37 17.72 -21.68 -29.91
N ARG A 38 18.48 -20.69 -29.43
CA ARG A 38 17.97 -19.65 -28.53
C ARG A 38 16.90 -18.82 -29.23
N TRP A 39 17.14 -18.35 -30.45
CA TRP A 39 16.15 -17.59 -31.22
C TRP A 39 14.86 -18.38 -31.47
N LYS A 40 14.95 -19.67 -31.80
CA LYS A 40 13.77 -20.54 -31.92
C LYS A 40 12.90 -20.55 -30.67
N SER A 41 13.51 -20.61 -29.48
CA SER A 41 12.80 -20.58 -28.20
C SER A 41 12.29 -19.18 -27.84
N THR A 42 13.16 -18.17 -27.92
CA THR A 42 12.87 -16.77 -27.57
C THR A 42 11.77 -16.17 -28.42
N TYR A 43 11.80 -16.42 -29.73
CA TYR A 43 10.80 -15.92 -30.68
C TYR A 43 9.74 -16.96 -31.04
N LYS A 44 9.69 -18.07 -30.29
CA LYS A 44 8.64 -19.08 -30.37
C LYS A 44 8.38 -19.60 -31.80
N TRP A 45 9.43 -19.82 -32.61
CA TRP A 45 9.26 -20.28 -34.00
C TRP A 45 8.56 -21.64 -34.14
N GLY A 46 8.47 -22.40 -33.05
CA GLY A 46 7.79 -23.68 -32.98
C GLY A 46 6.51 -23.69 -32.12
N SER A 47 5.94 -22.53 -31.76
CA SER A 47 4.74 -22.50 -30.90
C SER A 47 3.47 -23.06 -31.53
N GLU A 48 3.53 -23.53 -32.78
CA GLU A 48 2.43 -24.22 -33.45
C GLU A 48 2.61 -25.75 -33.53
N ARG A 49 3.35 -26.36 -32.59
CA ARG A 49 3.32 -27.84 -32.40
C ARG A 49 3.09 -28.14 -30.92
N SER A 50 2.03 -28.83 -30.50
CA SER A 50 1.37 -29.98 -31.12
C SER A 50 -0.15 -30.00 -30.87
N LEU A 51 -0.95 -30.30 -31.90
CA LEU A 51 -2.35 -30.75 -31.72
C LEU A 51 -2.44 -32.10 -30.97
N ASN A 52 -1.32 -32.80 -30.82
CA ASN A 52 -1.22 -34.01 -30.02
C ASN A 52 -1.19 -33.62 -28.53
N LYS A 53 -2.37 -33.57 -27.91
CA LYS A 53 -2.51 -33.63 -26.44
C LYS A 53 -1.88 -34.95 -25.97
N SER A 54 -0.65 -34.92 -25.46
CA SER A 54 -0.14 -36.09 -24.74
C SER A 54 -0.94 -36.28 -23.46
N GLU A 55 -1.28 -37.53 -23.11
CA GLU A 55 -2.02 -37.89 -21.89
C GLU A 55 -1.38 -37.29 -20.61
N ARG A 56 -0.08 -37.02 -20.65
CA ARG A 56 0.70 -36.38 -19.58
C ARG A 56 0.25 -34.95 -19.24
N SER A 57 -0.50 -34.29 -20.13
CA SER A 57 -1.02 -32.93 -19.91
C SER A 57 -2.23 -32.88 -18.97
N GLN A 58 -2.87 -34.02 -18.68
CA GLN A 58 -3.93 -34.14 -17.69
C GLN A 58 -3.34 -34.25 -16.28
N ARG A 59 -2.65 -33.20 -15.80
CA ARG A 59 -2.34 -33.10 -14.37
C ARG A 59 -3.65 -32.96 -13.62
N ARG A 60 -4.10 -34.03 -12.97
CA ARG A 60 -5.26 -33.99 -12.06
C ARG A 60 -4.96 -32.96 -10.96
N LYS A 61 -5.72 -31.86 -10.92
CA LYS A 61 -5.74 -30.95 -9.77
C LYS A 61 -6.48 -31.67 -8.64
N GLY A 62 -5.77 -31.97 -7.56
CA GLY A 62 -6.35 -32.61 -6.37
C GLY A 62 -5.32 -33.37 -5.55
N GLY A 63 -5.67 -33.68 -4.30
CA GLY A 63 -4.89 -34.58 -3.46
C GLY A 63 -4.84 -36.00 -4.02
N GLN A 64 -3.90 -36.81 -3.50
CA GLN A 64 -3.75 -38.21 -3.90
C GLN A 64 -5.07 -38.98 -3.68
N PRO A 65 -5.49 -39.87 -4.61
CA PRO A 65 -6.70 -40.67 -4.44
C PRO A 65 -6.66 -41.44 -3.11
N GLY A 66 -7.69 -41.29 -2.28
CA GLY A 66 -7.75 -41.91 -0.94
C GLY A 66 -7.18 -41.06 0.21
N ASN A 67 -6.74 -39.82 -0.05
CA ASN A 67 -6.30 -38.91 1.00
C ASN A 67 -7.45 -38.56 1.97
N ARG A 68 -7.34 -39.02 3.22
CA ARG A 68 -8.28 -38.75 4.32
C ARG A 68 -7.88 -37.57 5.21
N ASN A 69 -6.77 -36.88 4.93
CA ASN A 69 -6.22 -35.81 5.77
C ASN A 69 -7.15 -34.58 5.90
N ALA A 70 -8.17 -34.48 5.05
CA ALA A 70 -9.18 -33.41 5.09
C ALA A 70 -10.55 -33.87 5.62
N VAL A 71 -10.71 -35.15 5.96
CA VAL A 71 -11.97 -35.69 6.51
C VAL A 71 -12.17 -35.11 7.91
N GLY A 72 -13.32 -34.48 8.14
CA GLY A 72 -13.62 -33.77 9.40
C GLY A 72 -13.14 -32.31 9.46
N HIS A 73 -12.44 -31.83 8.42
CA HIS A 73 -11.86 -30.48 8.38
C HIS A 73 -12.35 -29.63 7.20
N GLY A 74 -13.49 -29.97 6.59
CA GLY A 74 -14.11 -29.17 5.52
C GLY A 74 -13.25 -28.95 4.27
N GLY A 75 -12.20 -29.75 4.05
CA GLY A 75 -11.23 -29.51 2.97
C GLY A 75 -10.09 -28.55 3.31
N THR A 76 -10.06 -27.96 4.51
CA THR A 76 -9.20 -26.80 4.85
C THR A 76 -8.17 -27.07 5.96
N GLY A 77 -7.58 -28.26 6.04
CA GLY A 77 -6.53 -28.54 7.05
C GLY A 77 -6.97 -28.33 8.52
N PRO A 78 -6.04 -28.42 9.50
CA PRO A 78 -6.40 -28.37 10.93
C PRO A 78 -7.18 -27.09 11.32
N PRO A 79 -8.07 -27.11 12.32
CA PRO A 79 -8.75 -25.93 12.83
C PRO A 79 -7.72 -24.84 13.20
N GLY A 80 -7.83 -23.64 12.62
CA GLY A 80 -6.85 -22.56 12.76
C GLY A 80 -5.87 -22.42 11.58
N ASN A 81 -5.95 -23.29 10.58
CA ASN A 81 -5.21 -23.16 9.34
C ASN A 81 -5.79 -22.04 8.45
N GLN A 82 -5.22 -20.85 8.55
CA GLN A 82 -5.55 -19.69 7.70
C GLN A 82 -4.91 -19.80 6.31
N ASN A 83 -5.15 -20.90 5.59
CA ASN A 83 -4.58 -21.09 4.26
C ASN A 83 -5.08 -20.00 3.29
N ALA A 84 -4.12 -19.34 2.63
CA ALA A 84 -4.30 -18.33 1.59
C ALA A 84 -4.97 -17.01 1.99
N VAL A 85 -4.72 -16.49 3.21
CA VAL A 85 -4.99 -15.06 3.45
C VAL A 85 -3.99 -14.23 2.64
N LYS A 86 -4.46 -13.27 1.85
CA LYS A 86 -3.61 -12.37 1.04
C LYS A 86 -2.50 -11.70 1.87
N HIS A 87 -2.73 -11.57 3.18
CA HIS A 87 -1.88 -10.85 4.13
C HIS A 87 -1.44 -11.76 5.30
N GLY A 88 -0.83 -12.90 4.97
CA GLY A 88 -0.38 -13.91 5.95
C GLY A 88 0.64 -13.41 6.99
N LEU A 89 1.41 -12.35 6.69
CA LEU A 89 2.35 -11.75 7.64
C LEU A 89 1.65 -10.94 8.75
N PHE A 90 0.64 -10.14 8.37
CA PHE A 90 -0.03 -9.21 9.28
C PHE A 90 -1.26 -9.82 9.98
N SER A 91 -1.82 -10.92 9.43
CA SER A 91 -2.98 -11.59 10.03
C SER A 91 -2.74 -12.16 11.44
N LYS A 92 -1.48 -12.34 11.85
CA LYS A 92 -1.12 -12.75 13.21
C LYS A 92 -1.21 -11.62 14.23
N TYR A 93 -1.17 -10.37 13.77
CA TYR A 93 -1.03 -9.19 14.64
C TYR A 93 -2.28 -8.29 14.61
N PHE A 94 -3.11 -8.40 13.58
CA PHE A 94 -4.32 -7.59 13.43
C PHE A 94 -5.57 -8.34 13.91
N THR A 95 -6.46 -7.60 14.60
CA THR A 95 -7.86 -8.01 14.79
C THR A 95 -8.60 -8.02 13.45
N ALA A 96 -9.81 -8.57 13.40
CA ALA A 96 -10.62 -8.58 12.17
C ALA A 96 -10.82 -7.16 11.62
N ASP A 97 -11.27 -6.24 12.47
CA ASP A 97 -11.53 -4.84 12.10
C ASP A 97 -10.27 -4.12 11.59
N THR A 98 -9.11 -4.38 12.19
CA THR A 98 -7.83 -3.79 11.73
C THR A 98 -7.41 -4.35 10.37
N ARG A 99 -7.76 -5.61 10.07
CA ARG A 99 -7.47 -6.21 8.76
C ARG A 99 -8.29 -5.55 7.67
N ASP A 100 -9.58 -5.33 7.91
CA ASP A 100 -10.49 -4.72 6.94
C ASP A 100 -10.02 -3.30 6.58
N ILE A 101 -9.65 -2.49 7.58
CA ILE A 101 -9.07 -1.15 7.38
C ILE A 101 -7.76 -1.25 6.58
N TYR A 102 -6.88 -2.18 6.91
CA TYR A 102 -5.61 -2.34 6.21
C TYR A 102 -5.78 -2.73 4.73
N GLU A 103 -6.74 -3.60 4.43
CA GLU A 103 -7.05 -4.01 3.06
C GLU A 103 -7.60 -2.85 2.23
N GLU A 104 -8.48 -2.03 2.82
CA GLU A 104 -8.98 -0.80 2.20
C GLU A 104 -7.82 0.17 1.90
N LEU A 105 -6.94 0.42 2.88
CA LEU A 105 -5.75 1.26 2.72
C LEU A 105 -4.77 0.74 1.66
N GLN A 106 -4.57 -0.58 1.55
CA GLN A 106 -3.71 -1.18 0.52
C GLN A 106 -4.25 -0.99 -0.89
N SER A 107 -5.57 -0.96 -1.04
CA SER A 107 -6.24 -0.85 -2.33
C SER A 107 -6.49 0.59 -2.79
N GLY A 108 -6.39 1.56 -1.87
CA GLY A 108 -6.60 2.98 -2.16
C GLY A 108 -5.47 3.61 -2.99
N ASP A 109 -5.84 4.57 -3.83
CA ASP A 109 -4.89 5.45 -4.49
C ASP A 109 -4.16 6.30 -3.42
N PRO A 110 -2.81 6.32 -3.38
CA PRO A 110 -2.06 7.15 -2.43
C PRO A 110 -2.52 8.61 -2.37
N LEU A 111 -2.93 9.18 -3.50
CA LEU A 111 -3.41 10.56 -3.56
C LEU A 111 -4.75 10.73 -2.83
N GLU A 112 -5.66 9.77 -3.01
CA GLU A 112 -6.93 9.69 -2.27
C GLU A 112 -6.70 9.56 -0.77
N LEU A 113 -5.84 8.64 -0.35
CA LEU A 113 -5.57 8.41 1.08
C LEU A 113 -5.00 9.65 1.75
N LEU A 114 -4.06 10.32 1.08
CA LEU A 114 -3.47 11.56 1.59
C LEU A 114 -4.50 12.69 1.66
N TRP A 115 -5.39 12.80 0.67
CA TRP A 115 -6.48 13.77 0.70
C TRP A 115 -7.43 13.53 1.89
N HIS A 116 -7.83 12.28 2.13
CA HIS A 116 -8.66 11.94 3.28
C HIS A 116 -7.98 12.30 4.60
N ASN A 117 -6.68 12.05 4.74
CA ASN A 117 -5.92 12.43 5.93
C ASN A 117 -5.85 13.95 6.15
N ILE A 118 -5.72 14.74 5.06
CA ILE A 118 -5.76 16.21 5.12
C ILE A 118 -7.12 16.69 5.68
N LEU A 119 -8.22 16.16 5.14
CA LEU A 119 -9.57 16.51 5.59
C LEU A 119 -9.82 16.06 7.03
N PHE A 120 -9.38 14.85 7.37
CA PHE A 120 -9.51 14.29 8.71
C PHE A 120 -8.79 15.15 9.75
N LEU A 121 -7.52 15.50 9.51
CA LEU A 121 -6.76 16.33 10.44
C LEU A 121 -7.38 17.73 10.58
N GLN A 122 -7.89 18.31 9.49
CA GLN A 122 -8.61 19.59 9.57
C GLN A 122 -9.88 19.48 10.42
N ALA A 123 -10.66 18.43 10.25
CA ALA A 123 -11.86 18.18 11.05
C ALA A 123 -11.53 17.92 12.53
N GLU A 124 -10.46 17.18 12.82
CA GLU A 124 -9.99 16.94 14.19
C GLU A 124 -9.54 18.23 14.87
N VAL A 125 -8.81 19.10 14.16
CA VAL A 125 -8.43 20.42 14.68
C VAL A 125 -9.67 21.24 15.03
N LEU A 126 -10.67 21.28 14.16
CA LEU A 126 -11.94 21.98 14.45
C LEU A 126 -12.70 21.36 15.61
N ARG A 127 -12.76 20.02 15.70
CA ARG A 127 -13.41 19.31 16.80
C ARG A 127 -12.69 19.54 18.12
N SER A 128 -11.35 19.60 18.11
CA SER A 128 -10.52 19.79 19.30
C SER A 128 -10.81 21.09 20.02
N GLN A 129 -11.24 22.14 19.29
CA GLN A 129 -11.66 23.42 19.87
C GLN A 129 -12.78 23.27 20.89
N LYS A 130 -13.67 22.27 20.73
CA LYS A 130 -14.76 22.02 21.69
C LYS A 130 -14.28 21.37 22.98
N ILE A 131 -13.18 20.60 22.92
CA ILE A 131 -12.66 19.84 24.05
C ILE A 131 -11.64 20.67 24.83
N MET A 132 -10.78 21.40 24.13
CA MET A 132 -9.67 22.18 24.69
C MET A 132 -10.07 23.63 25.03
N HIS A 133 -11.36 23.93 25.13
CA HIS A 133 -11.87 25.28 25.33
C HIS A 133 -11.60 25.78 26.74
N VAL A 134 -10.79 26.83 26.87
CA VAL A 134 -10.61 27.59 28.12
C VAL A 134 -11.75 28.60 28.26
N LYS A 135 -12.49 28.56 29.36
CA LYS A 135 -13.66 29.44 29.58
C LYS A 135 -13.25 30.90 29.79
N ASP A 136 -12.32 31.13 30.71
CA ASP A 136 -11.79 32.43 31.10
C ASP A 136 -10.41 32.29 31.80
N GLU A 137 -9.83 33.41 32.24
CA GLU A 137 -8.50 33.45 32.89
C GLU A 137 -8.44 32.71 34.25
N PHE A 138 -9.60 32.42 34.85
CA PHE A 138 -9.72 31.71 36.13
C PHE A 138 -10.16 30.25 35.95
N ASP A 139 -10.17 29.72 34.72
CA ASP A 139 -10.58 28.35 34.42
C ASP A 139 -9.56 27.31 34.95
N VAL A 140 -9.81 26.85 36.17
CA VAL A 140 -9.04 25.80 36.84
C VAL A 140 -9.79 24.48 36.79
N THR A 141 -9.08 23.42 36.40
CA THR A 141 -9.58 22.05 36.52
C THR A 141 -8.71 21.30 37.50
N GLU A 142 -9.34 20.72 38.52
CA GLU A 142 -8.69 19.88 39.52
C GLU A 142 -9.20 18.45 39.35
N SER A 143 -8.30 17.48 39.38
CA SER A 143 -8.65 16.07 39.24
C SER A 143 -7.80 15.22 40.17
N LYS A 144 -8.45 14.39 40.98
CA LYS A 144 -7.76 13.46 41.87
C LYS A 144 -7.18 12.32 41.05
N ILE A 145 -5.85 12.26 40.96
CA ILE A 145 -5.11 11.29 40.15
C ILE A 145 -4.49 10.18 41.00
N GLY A 146 -4.54 10.30 42.32
CA GLY A 146 -4.00 9.29 43.22
C GLY A 146 -4.63 9.33 44.61
N TYR A 147 -4.76 8.14 45.19
CA TYR A 147 -5.14 7.97 46.59
C TYR A 147 -4.34 6.81 47.16
N THR A 148 -3.71 7.06 48.30
CA THR A 148 -3.05 6.02 49.08
C THR A 148 -3.64 6.05 50.47
N ASP A 149 -4.14 4.90 50.93
CA ASP A 149 -4.63 4.73 52.29
C ASP A 149 -3.80 3.67 53.01
N SER A 150 -3.28 4.01 54.17
CA SER A 150 -2.49 3.12 55.01
C SER A 150 -2.87 3.30 56.47
N VAL A 151 -2.63 2.28 57.29
CA VAL A 151 -3.01 2.24 58.72
C VAL A 151 -2.46 3.45 59.52
N LYS A 152 -1.41 4.11 59.05
CA LYS A 152 -0.78 5.27 59.72
C LYS A 152 -0.99 6.61 59.01
N SER A 153 -1.39 6.61 57.74
CA SER A 153 -1.63 7.85 56.98
C SER A 153 -2.39 7.60 55.67
N SER A 154 -3.19 8.60 55.27
CA SER A 154 -3.78 8.70 53.95
C SER A 154 -3.14 9.86 53.17
N SER A 155 -2.95 9.71 51.87
CA SER A 155 -2.45 10.75 50.96
C SER A 155 -3.33 10.86 49.72
N GLU A 156 -3.56 12.07 49.26
CA GLU A 156 -4.28 12.38 48.03
C GLU A 156 -3.37 13.13 47.07
N GLN A 157 -3.39 12.73 45.80
CA GLN A 157 -2.66 13.42 44.75
C GLN A 157 -3.63 14.03 43.75
N TRP A 158 -3.46 15.31 43.49
CA TRP A 158 -4.31 16.11 42.62
C TRP A 158 -3.49 16.64 41.44
N GLU A 159 -4.05 16.57 40.24
CA GLU A 159 -3.60 17.29 39.07
C GLU A 159 -4.40 18.59 38.98
N VAL A 160 -3.70 19.71 38.85
CA VAL A 160 -4.31 21.05 38.73
C VAL A 160 -3.89 21.65 37.39
N GLN A 161 -4.87 21.88 36.52
CA GLN A 161 -4.68 22.49 35.20
C GLN A 161 -5.21 23.92 35.22
N GLN A 162 -4.27 24.88 35.14
CA GLN A 162 -4.58 26.30 35.09
C GLN A 162 -4.98 26.75 33.68
N ALA A 163 -5.76 27.81 33.57
CA ALA A 163 -6.25 28.35 32.29
C ALA A 163 -5.12 28.61 31.27
N TRP A 164 -4.04 29.24 31.72
CA TRP A 164 -2.87 29.54 30.87
C TRP A 164 -2.13 28.28 30.43
N ASP A 165 -2.08 27.23 31.25
CA ASP A 165 -1.44 25.96 30.91
C ASP A 165 -2.28 25.18 29.89
N LYS A 166 -3.60 25.08 30.11
CA LYS A 166 -4.55 24.51 29.13
C LYS A 166 -4.41 25.19 27.77
N GLN A 167 -4.45 26.53 27.75
CA GLN A 167 -4.32 27.31 26.52
C GLN A 167 -2.94 27.11 25.87
N GLY A 168 -1.86 27.13 26.66
CA GLY A 168 -0.50 26.90 26.18
C GLY A 168 -0.29 25.50 25.61
N ASN A 169 -0.87 24.47 26.22
CA ASN A 169 -0.89 23.10 25.71
C ASN A 169 -1.67 23.01 24.41
N TYR A 170 -2.86 23.60 24.35
CA TYR A 170 -3.68 23.63 23.14
C TYR A 170 -2.97 24.31 21.97
N LEU A 171 -2.41 25.51 22.17
CA LEU A 171 -1.69 26.23 21.11
C LEU A 171 -0.46 25.47 20.61
N ARG A 172 0.28 24.80 21.51
CA ARG A 172 1.40 23.93 21.12
C ARG A 172 0.95 22.75 20.28
N SER A 173 -0.13 22.08 20.67
CA SER A 173 -0.70 20.96 19.91
C SER A 173 -1.25 21.41 18.56
N LEU A 174 -1.95 22.54 18.52
CA LEU A 174 -2.48 23.15 17.30
C LEU A 174 -1.37 23.52 16.32
N SER A 175 -0.29 24.14 16.81
CA SER A 175 0.86 24.50 15.97
C SER A 175 1.50 23.28 15.29
N ARG A 176 1.64 22.16 16.03
CA ARG A 176 2.12 20.89 15.48
C ARG A 176 1.16 20.31 14.44
N ALA A 177 -0.14 20.24 14.76
CA ALA A 177 -1.15 19.77 13.81
C ALA A 177 -1.16 20.60 12.52
N GLN A 178 -1.03 21.93 12.62
CA GLN A 178 -0.91 22.79 11.46
C GLN A 178 0.38 22.58 10.66
N ALA A 179 1.50 22.26 11.30
CA ALA A 179 2.74 21.91 10.61
C ALA A 179 2.58 20.62 9.80
N GLU A 180 1.98 19.59 10.39
CA GLU A 180 1.68 18.34 9.69
C GLU A 180 0.70 18.53 8.54
N LEU A 181 -0.35 19.34 8.73
CA LEU A 181 -1.27 19.70 7.66
C LEU A 181 -0.55 20.33 6.45
N ARG A 182 0.36 21.29 6.70
CA ARG A 182 1.16 21.89 5.63
C ARG A 182 2.07 20.88 4.95
N ASN A 183 2.66 19.95 5.71
CA ASN A 183 3.50 18.90 5.14
C ASN A 183 2.68 17.96 4.23
N MET A 184 1.52 17.50 4.69
CA MET A 184 0.64 16.63 3.88
C MET A 184 0.15 17.34 2.61
N ILE A 185 -0.21 18.62 2.69
CA ILE A 185 -0.58 19.42 1.50
C ILE A 185 0.58 19.52 0.52
N LYS A 186 1.79 19.79 1.04
CA LYS A 186 3.00 19.86 0.22
C LYS A 186 3.24 18.52 -0.50
N ASP A 187 3.19 17.42 0.24
CA ASP A 187 3.40 16.07 -0.31
C ASP A 187 2.31 15.72 -1.34
N TYR A 188 1.05 16.11 -1.09
CA TYR A 188 -0.06 15.93 -2.02
C TYR A 188 0.20 16.67 -3.34
N LEU A 189 0.62 17.94 -3.27
CA LEU A 189 0.93 18.73 -4.46
C LEU A 189 2.13 18.15 -5.22
N GLU A 190 3.14 17.63 -4.53
CA GLU A 190 4.28 16.95 -5.16
C GLU A 190 3.83 15.66 -5.88
N LEU A 191 2.90 14.89 -5.31
CA LEU A 191 2.32 13.71 -5.97
C LEU A 191 1.46 14.07 -7.20
N GLU A 192 0.79 15.23 -7.19
CA GLU A 192 0.12 15.79 -8.38
C GLU A 192 1.11 16.31 -9.45
N GLY A 193 2.42 16.29 -9.16
CA GLY A 193 3.47 16.67 -10.09
C GLY A 193 3.96 18.11 -9.97
N LYS A 194 3.54 18.88 -8.95
CA LYS A 194 4.22 20.16 -8.66
C LYS A 194 5.65 19.91 -8.24
N ASN A 195 6.55 20.83 -8.61
CA ASN A 195 7.89 20.81 -8.06
C ASN A 195 7.86 21.18 -6.56
N LYS A 196 8.92 20.78 -5.84
CA LYS A 196 9.05 20.97 -4.39
C LYS A 196 8.98 22.43 -3.94
N ALA A 197 9.50 23.37 -4.74
CA ALA A 197 9.50 24.79 -4.38
C ALA A 197 8.09 25.38 -4.43
N ASP A 198 7.34 25.09 -5.49
CA ASP A 198 5.97 25.55 -5.70
C ASP A 198 4.99 24.87 -4.76
N ALA A 199 5.20 23.57 -4.46
CA ALA A 199 4.43 22.86 -3.46
C ALA A 199 4.62 23.46 -2.06
N SER A 200 5.87 23.74 -1.68
CA SER A 200 6.19 24.38 -0.39
C SER A 200 5.64 25.80 -0.29
N ALA A 201 5.70 26.57 -1.38
CA ALA A 201 5.13 27.91 -1.42
C ALA A 201 3.60 27.89 -1.26
N ALA A 202 2.91 27.00 -1.99
CA ALA A 202 1.47 26.85 -1.91
C ALA A 202 1.01 26.38 -0.52
N ALA A 203 1.74 25.46 0.11
CA ALA A 203 1.41 24.94 1.44
C ALA A 203 1.45 26.01 2.56
N LYS A 204 2.10 27.16 2.34
CA LYS A 204 2.07 28.27 3.31
C LYS A 204 0.67 28.83 3.48
N ASP A 205 -0.08 28.98 2.38
CA ASP A 205 -1.51 29.27 2.41
C ASP A 205 -2.30 27.96 2.27
N TRP A 206 -2.25 27.17 3.33
CA TRP A 206 -2.89 25.85 3.37
C TRP A 206 -4.39 25.91 3.09
N LYS A 207 -5.08 27.02 3.43
CA LYS A 207 -6.52 27.17 3.18
C LYS A 207 -6.80 27.28 1.70
N ALA A 208 -6.09 28.17 1.01
CA ALA A 208 -6.22 28.32 -0.44
C ALA A 208 -5.83 27.02 -1.15
N ALA A 209 -4.74 26.38 -0.72
CA ALA A 209 -4.30 25.12 -1.29
C ALA A 209 -5.35 24.00 -1.18
N ILE A 210 -5.98 23.81 -0.01
CA ILE A 210 -7.06 22.81 0.16
C ILE A 210 -8.24 23.10 -0.76
N ILE A 211 -8.66 24.38 -0.86
CA ILE A 211 -9.78 24.77 -1.73
C ILE A 211 -9.47 24.48 -3.20
N ASP A 212 -8.26 24.79 -3.65
CA ASP A 212 -7.84 24.55 -5.03
C ASP A 212 -7.72 23.05 -5.34
N ILE A 213 -7.19 22.26 -4.41
CA ILE A 213 -7.15 20.80 -4.51
C ILE A 213 -8.59 20.25 -4.63
N ALA A 214 -9.50 20.67 -3.75
CA ALA A 214 -10.89 20.22 -3.76
C ALA A 214 -11.59 20.55 -5.09
N LYS A 215 -11.36 21.75 -5.65
CA LYS A 215 -11.91 22.14 -6.96
C LYS A 215 -11.38 21.26 -8.09
N ARG A 216 -10.08 20.97 -8.13
CA ARG A 216 -9.49 20.08 -9.15
C ARG A 216 -10.10 18.69 -9.07
N ARG A 217 -10.20 18.14 -7.86
CA ARG A 217 -10.76 16.79 -7.63
C ARG A 217 -12.21 16.69 -8.09
N ALA A 218 -13.04 17.71 -7.82
CA ALA A 218 -14.43 17.78 -8.28
C ALA A 218 -14.58 17.89 -9.82
N GLN A 219 -13.52 18.22 -10.57
CA GLN A 219 -13.54 18.24 -12.03
C GLN A 219 -13.17 16.88 -12.65
N HIS A 220 -12.64 15.96 -11.85
CA HIS A 220 -12.18 14.63 -12.27
C HIS A 220 -13.15 13.49 -11.88
N GLU A 221 -14.22 13.81 -11.15
CA GLU A 221 -15.38 12.94 -10.87
C GLU A 221 -16.47 13.10 -11.93
#